data_AF-A0A809RDY1-F1
#
_entry.id   AF-A0A809RDY1-F1
#
_cell.length_a   1.000
_cell.length_b   1.000
_cell.length_c   1.000
_cell.angle_alpha   90.00
_cell.angle_beta   90.00
_cell.angle_gamma   90.00
#
_symmetry.space_group_name_H-M   'P 1'
#
loop_
_entity.id
_entity.type
_entity.pdbx_description
1 polymer ?
#
loop_
_entity_poly.entity_id
_entity_poly.type
_entity_poly.pdbx_seq_one_letter_code
_entity_poly.pdbx_strand_id
1 'polypeptide(L)'
;MAIKQREGTVLSPSKAKLKSPPMYKVLLLNDDYTPMDFVVHVLQHFFHKSYEQATQIMLKVHTEGRGICGLYTADLAATKVAQVLAFARQHQHPLLCVMEEN
;
A
#
# COMPACT_ATOMS: atom_id res chain seq x y z
N MET A 1 52.60 37.60 29.07
CA MET A 1 51.76 37.37 27.88
C MET A 1 50.96 36.10 28.11
N ALA A 2 49.65 36.20 28.33
CA ALA A 2 48.79 35.06 28.63
C ALA A 2 48.17 34.52 27.34
N ILE A 3 48.47 33.27 27.01
CA ILE A 3 47.92 32.57 25.84
C ILE A 3 46.50 32.11 26.22
N LYS A 4 45.50 32.81 25.69
CA LYS A 4 44.08 32.48 25.89
C LYS A 4 43.72 31.29 25.00
N GLN A 5 43.59 30.10 25.57
CA GLN A 5 43.09 28.92 24.86
C GLN A 5 41.65 29.17 24.41
N ARG A 6 41.38 28.99 23.12
CA ARG A 6 40.03 28.95 22.55
C ARG A 6 39.52 27.52 22.69
N GLU A 7 38.60 27.30 23.63
CA GLU A 7 37.84 26.05 23.71
C GLU A 7 36.90 25.98 22.51
N GLY A 8 37.25 25.12 21.55
CA GLY A 8 36.37 24.77 20.44
C GLY A 8 35.20 23.94 20.97
N THR A 9 34.00 24.51 20.91
CA THR A 9 32.77 23.82 21.28
C THR A 9 32.49 22.72 20.24
N VAL A 10 32.73 21.47 20.59
CA VAL A 10 32.36 20.32 19.75
C VAL A 10 30.86 20.12 19.86
N LEU A 11 30.11 20.57 18.87
CA LEU A 11 28.69 20.24 18.72
C LEU A 11 28.58 18.75 18.36
N SER A 12 28.06 17.95 19.28
CA SER A 12 27.72 16.55 19.00
C SER A 12 26.56 16.51 17.98
N PRO A 13 26.64 15.67 16.93
CA PRO A 13 25.56 15.59 15.95
C PRO A 13 24.31 15.02 16.64
N SER A 14 23.29 15.86 16.81
CA SER A 14 21.98 15.40 17.24
C SER A 14 21.46 14.42 16.18
N LYS A 15 21.20 13.16 16.55
CA LYS A 15 20.52 12.21 15.66
C LYS A 15 19.14 12.78 15.35
N ALA A 16 18.98 13.40 14.17
CA ALA A 16 17.68 13.78 13.66
C ALA A 16 16.82 12.50 13.59
N LYS A 17 15.74 12.45 14.37
CA LYS A 17 14.77 11.36 14.28
C LYS A 17 14.04 11.53 12.95
N LEU A 18 14.48 10.82 11.91
CA LEU A 18 13.77 10.72 10.65
C LEU A 18 12.38 10.16 10.95
N LYS A 19 11.32 10.87 10.53
CA LYS A 19 9.96 10.39 10.64
C LYS A 19 9.78 9.21 9.67
N SER A 20 9.16 8.14 10.13
CA SER A 20 8.79 7.02 9.26
C SER A 20 7.85 7.50 8.14
N PRO A 21 7.96 6.95 6.93
CA PRO A 21 7.08 7.34 5.83
C PRO A 21 5.61 6.99 6.14
N PRO A 22 4.66 7.80 5.65
CA PRO A 22 3.23 7.49 5.79
C PRO A 22 2.90 6.19 5.05
N MET A 23 2.03 5.40 5.66
CA MET A 23 1.55 4.13 5.11
C MET A 23 0.17 4.34 4.50
N TYR A 24 -0.12 3.58 3.44
CA TYR A 24 -1.36 3.63 2.69
C TYR A 24 -1.97 2.24 2.62
N LYS A 25 -3.29 2.17 2.84
CA LYS A 25 -4.08 0.98 2.58
C LYS A 25 -4.39 0.94 1.09
N VAL A 26 -4.14 -0.20 0.45
CA VAL A 26 -4.66 -0.48 -0.90
C VAL A 26 -5.92 -1.32 -0.76
N LEU A 27 -7.00 -0.89 -1.41
CA LEU A 27 -8.32 -1.50 -1.33
C LEU A 27 -8.84 -1.88 -2.70
N LEU A 28 -9.62 -2.95 -2.73
CA LEU A 28 -10.55 -3.27 -3.82
C LEU A 28 -11.96 -2.83 -3.42
N LEU A 29 -12.72 -2.32 -4.39
CA LEU A 29 -14.11 -1.93 -4.23
C LEU A 29 -15.02 -2.92 -4.97
N ASN A 30 -16.20 -3.16 -4.41
CA ASN A 30 -17.19 -4.04 -5.00
C ASN A 30 -17.82 -3.44 -6.25
N ASP A 31 -18.18 -4.32 -7.18
CA ASP A 31 -18.99 -4.04 -8.36
C ASP A 31 -19.78 -5.30 -8.75
N ASP A 32 -20.78 -5.16 -9.60
CA ASP A 32 -21.70 -6.26 -9.95
C ASP A 32 -21.25 -7.10 -11.16
N TYR A 33 -20.08 -6.83 -11.75
CA TYR A 33 -19.67 -7.40 -13.04
C TYR A 33 -18.34 -8.15 -13.00
N THR A 34 -17.45 -7.83 -12.07
CA THR A 34 -16.15 -8.49 -11.94
C THR A 34 -16.33 -9.89 -11.32
N PRO A 35 -15.90 -10.97 -11.99
CA PRO A 35 -15.98 -12.33 -11.46
C PRO A 35 -15.19 -12.52 -10.14
N MET A 36 -15.72 -13.35 -9.24
CA MET A 36 -15.09 -13.63 -7.94
C MET A 36 -13.70 -14.29 -8.07
N ASP A 37 -13.55 -15.21 -9.01
CA ASP A 37 -12.28 -15.88 -9.32
C ASP A 37 -11.23 -14.91 -9.86
N PHE A 38 -11.65 -13.92 -10.66
CA PHE A 38 -10.78 -12.83 -11.10
C PHE A 38 -10.26 -12.00 -9.91
N VAL A 39 -11.12 -11.65 -8.96
CA VAL A 39 -10.70 -10.92 -7.74
C VAL A 39 -9.71 -11.75 -6.91
N VAL A 40 -9.97 -13.05 -6.75
CA VAL A 40 -9.03 -13.96 -6.07
C VAL A 40 -7.69 -13.99 -6.80
N HIS A 41 -7.69 -14.09 -8.13
CA HIS A 41 -6.47 -14.08 -8.93
C HIS A 41 -5.67 -12.78 -8.75
N VAL A 42 -6.34 -11.62 -8.77
CA VAL A 42 -5.72 -10.31 -8.50
C VAL A 42 -5.04 -10.29 -7.13
N LEU A 43 -5.70 -10.78 -6.09
CA LEU A 43 -5.18 -10.84 -4.73
C LEU A 43 -3.97 -11.77 -4.61
N GLN A 44 -3.96 -12.91 -5.29
CA GLN A 44 -2.82 -13.82 -5.30
C GLN A 44 -1.64 -13.25 -6.10
N HIS A 45 -1.90 -12.71 -7.29
CA HIS A 45 -0.85 -12.28 -8.22
C HIS A 45 -0.17 -10.97 -7.77
N PHE A 46 -0.96 -9.94 -7.44
CA PHE A 46 -0.41 -8.62 -7.13
C PHE A 46 -0.16 -8.41 -5.63
N PHE A 47 -0.89 -9.09 -4.75
CA PHE A 47 -0.78 -8.89 -3.30
C PHE A 47 -0.20 -10.09 -2.56
N HIS A 48 0.20 -11.14 -3.28
CA HIS A 48 0.82 -12.35 -2.76
C HIS A 48 0.02 -12.99 -1.61
N LYS A 49 -1.31 -12.91 -1.69
CA LYS A 49 -2.20 -13.58 -0.75
C LYS A 49 -2.21 -15.08 -1.03
N SER A 50 -2.30 -15.88 0.02
CA SER A 50 -2.69 -17.27 -0.14
C SER A 50 -4.10 -17.35 -0.74
N TYR A 51 -4.46 -18.49 -1.32
CA TYR A 51 -5.82 -18.70 -1.86
C TYR A 51 -6.89 -18.45 -0.78
N GLU A 52 -6.67 -18.93 0.44
CA GLU A 52 -7.59 -18.75 1.57
C GLU A 52 -7.75 -17.27 1.94
N GLN A 53 -6.63 -16.54 2.09
CA GLN A 53 -6.64 -15.11 2.37
C GLN A 53 -7.32 -14.31 1.24
N ALA A 54 -7.02 -14.66 -0.01
CA ALA A 54 -7.62 -14.02 -1.17
C ALA A 54 -9.13 -14.24 -1.21
N THR A 55 -9.60 -15.46 -0.93
CA THR A 55 -11.03 -15.79 -0.86
C THR A 55 -11.72 -15.01 0.25
N GLN A 56 -11.13 -14.93 1.44
CA GLN A 56 -11.69 -14.15 2.54
C GLN A 56 -11.79 -12.66 2.22
N ILE A 57 -10.74 -12.07 1.63
CA ILE A 57 -10.75 -10.66 1.23
C ILE A 57 -11.77 -10.44 0.11
N MET A 58 -11.84 -11.33 -0.88
CA MET A 58 -12.82 -11.26 -1.97
C MET A 58 -14.25 -11.28 -1.43
N LEU A 59 -14.58 -12.21 -0.53
CA LEU A 59 -15.90 -12.27 0.10
C LEU A 59 -16.20 -10.97 0.86
N LYS A 60 -15.20 -10.42 1.58
CA LYS A 60 -15.34 -9.14 2.27
C LYS A 60 -15.63 -7.98 1.32
N VAL A 61 -14.93 -7.91 0.18
CA VAL A 61 -15.24 -6.91 -0.87
C VAL A 61 -16.69 -7.07 -1.29
N HIS A 62 -17.12 -8.29 -1.60
CA HIS A 62 -18.48 -8.57 -2.07
C HIS A 62 -19.56 -8.20 -1.05
N THR A 63 -19.37 -8.53 0.22
CA THR A 63 -20.40 -8.35 1.27
C THR A 63 -20.36 -6.97 1.93
N GLU A 64 -19.18 -6.36 2.06
CA GLU A 64 -18.99 -5.09 2.78
C GLU A 64 -18.71 -3.91 1.82
N GLY A 65 -18.67 -4.15 0.52
CA GLY A 65 -18.43 -3.13 -0.51
C GLY A 65 -16.97 -2.79 -0.75
N ARG A 66 -16.06 -3.17 0.17
CA ARG A 66 -14.61 -2.95 0.05
C ARG A 66 -13.78 -3.91 0.89
N GLY A 67 -12.53 -4.13 0.48
CA GLY A 67 -11.60 -4.99 1.21
C GLY A 67 -10.17 -4.50 1.12
N ILE A 68 -9.42 -4.56 2.23
CA ILE A 68 -8.01 -4.17 2.29
C ILE A 68 -7.16 -5.30 1.73
N CYS A 69 -6.35 -4.99 0.72
CA CYS A 69 -5.43 -5.92 0.09
C CYS A 69 -4.06 -5.90 0.77
N GLY A 70 -3.61 -4.73 1.23
CA GLY A 70 -2.35 -4.59 1.94
C GLY A 70 -2.02 -3.16 2.35
N LEU A 71 -0.96 -3.01 3.14
CA LEU A 71 -0.40 -1.74 3.59
C LEU A 71 0.97 -1.52 2.92
N TYR A 72 1.16 -0.36 2.32
CA TYR A 72 2.37 -0.03 1.56
C TYR A 72 2.77 1.43 1.78
N THR A 73 4.01 1.79 1.44
CA THR A 73 4.37 3.20 1.27
C THR A 73 3.65 3.79 0.06
N ALA A 74 3.54 5.12 -0.01
CA ALA A 74 2.82 5.82 -1.08
C ALA A 74 3.16 5.32 -2.49
N ASP A 75 4.44 5.25 -2.83
CA ASP A 75 4.90 4.86 -4.19
C ASP A 75 4.54 3.41 -4.54
N LEU A 76 4.68 2.50 -3.57
CA LEU A 76 4.32 1.09 -3.73
C LEU A 76 2.81 0.91 -3.83
N ALA A 77 2.04 1.64 -3.03
CA ALA A 77 0.58 1.64 -3.10
C ALA A 77 0.10 2.13 -4.47
N ALA A 78 0.63 3.25 -4.95
CA ALA A 78 0.29 3.81 -6.27
C ALA A 78 0.64 2.85 -7.41
N THR A 79 1.80 2.20 -7.33
CA THR A 79 2.23 1.20 -8.31
C THR A 79 1.28 0.00 -8.34
N LYS A 80 0.91 -0.55 -7.17
CA LYS A 80 -0.02 -1.68 -7.11
C LYS A 80 -1.41 -1.33 -7.63
N VAL A 81 -1.93 -0.14 -7.28
CA VAL A 81 -3.21 0.35 -7.81
C VAL A 81 -3.16 0.42 -9.34
N ALA A 82 -2.12 1.03 -9.91
CA ALA A 82 -1.97 1.14 -11.36
C ALA A 82 -1.89 -0.23 -12.06
N GLN A 83 -1.15 -1.18 -11.48
CA GLN A 83 -1.03 -2.55 -12.01
C GLN A 83 -2.37 -3.28 -12.04
N VAL A 84 -3.13 -3.22 -10.94
CA VAL A 84 -4.44 -3.89 -10.83
C VAL A 84 -5.45 -3.28 -11.80
N LEU A 85 -5.52 -1.94 -11.89
CA LEU A 85 -6.44 -1.26 -12.80
C LEU A 85 -6.11 -1.55 -14.27
N ALA A 86 -4.82 -1.61 -14.63
CA ALA A 86 -4.41 -1.97 -15.98
C ALA A 86 -4.81 -3.41 -16.33
N PHE A 87 -4.59 -4.35 -15.39
CA PHE A 87 -4.95 -5.76 -15.56
C PHE A 87 -6.47 -5.97 -15.68
N ALA A 88 -7.26 -5.33 -14.81
CA ALA A 88 -8.72 -5.34 -14.89
C ALA A 88 -9.24 -4.81 -16.23
N ARG A 89 -8.69 -3.69 -16.71
CA ARG A 89 -9.04 -3.12 -18.01
C ARG A 89 -8.70 -4.07 -19.17
N GLN A 90 -7.54 -4.72 -19.13
CA GLN A 90 -7.14 -5.69 -20.16
C GLN A 90 -8.08 -6.90 -20.22
N HIS A 91 -8.69 -7.28 -19.08
CA HIS A 91 -9.68 -8.36 -19.01
C HIS A 91 -11.13 -7.87 -19.02
N GLN A 92 -11.35 -6.60 -19.35
CA GLN A 92 -12.68 -5.99 -19.51
C GLN A 92 -13.55 -6.05 -18.25
N HIS A 93 -12.92 -6.00 -17.08
CA HIS A 93 -13.62 -5.92 -15.80
C HIS A 93 -13.59 -4.49 -15.24
N PRO A 94 -14.70 -3.99 -14.67
CA PRO A 94 -14.76 -2.65 -14.09
C PRO A 94 -14.14 -2.55 -12.68
N LEU A 95 -13.44 -3.59 -12.21
CA LEU A 95 -12.84 -3.67 -10.88
C LEU A 95 -12.05 -2.40 -10.54
N LEU A 96 -12.45 -1.76 -9.43
CA LEU A 96 -11.77 -0.58 -8.92
C LEU A 96 -10.79 -0.95 -7.80
N CYS A 97 -9.61 -0.34 -7.88
CA CYS A 97 -8.57 -0.40 -6.87
C CYS A 97 -8.16 1.03 -6.49
N VAL A 98 -8.09 1.31 -5.19
CA VAL A 98 -7.77 2.64 -4.64
C VAL A 98 -6.76 2.54 -3.52
N MET A 99 -6.14 3.67 -3.16
CA MET A 99 -5.32 3.79 -1.96
C MET A 99 -5.81 4.93 -1.07
N GLU A 100 -5.79 4.73 0.25
CA GLU A 100 -6.11 5.75 1.26
C GLU A 100 -5.01 5.81 2.33
N GLU A 101 -4.77 6.99 2.91
CA GLU A 101 -3.82 7.12 4.02
C GLU A 101 -4.31 6.30 5.23
N ASN A 102 -3.40 5.57 5.86
CA ASN A 102 -3.75 4.56 6.86
C ASN A 102 -4.21 5.14 8.20
#